data_AF-A0A2V2WVP8-F1
#
_entry.id   AF-A0A2V2WVP8-F1
#
_cell.length_a   1.000
_cell.length_b   1.000
_cell.length_c   1.000
_cell.angle_alpha   90.00
_cell.angle_beta   90.00
_cell.angle_gamma   90.00
#
_symmetry.space_group_name_H-M   'P 1'
#
loop_
_entity.id
_entity.type
_entity.pdbx_description
1 polymer ?
#
loop_
_entity_poly.entity_id
_entity_poly.type
_entity_poly.pdbx_seq_one_letter_code
_entity_poly.pdbx_strand_id
1 'polypeptide(L)'
;MPGKRKRVQGDDNTECQAYTVPQGVPQTRARLSSHDETDQPAATCRGVAETQQPQWTLDSWLDKVLMEEKERITKMRLNDFLRNYFDGRGVGEFNARVHMEDFLISPTKFIKEEVLLDTIKASSSYQELKKEREEFYMLLGDSNKLSHVHLFTLRQWRDFKRKDAVAPLARTQINKAYSHVLREERRKAEERERRERQELVFTIHTRTDDVVFKGRVRVNKWKLNDFLAMELDGRGVVDANRDVLLEGFFKDPKKYICDAGVLNEIQASDRYKRMESAVQDEMDMEEDVHKL
;
A
#
# COMPACT_ATOMS: atom_id res chain seq x y z
N MET A 1 62.50 23.79 64.85
CA MET A 1 61.72 22.56 65.18
C MET A 1 60.45 22.55 64.31
N PRO A 2 59.98 21.38 63.81
CA PRO A 2 59.40 21.22 62.47
C PRO A 2 57.88 20.87 62.42
N GLY A 3 57.30 20.86 61.19
CA GLY A 3 56.13 20.03 60.80
C GLY A 3 55.05 20.75 59.95
N LYS A 4 55.17 20.90 58.62
CA LYS A 4 54.66 20.04 57.48
C LYS A 4 53.11 20.09 57.29
N ARG A 5 52.56 20.78 56.25
CA ARG A 5 52.25 20.39 54.82
C ARG A 5 51.08 19.38 54.70
N LYS A 6 50.02 19.46 53.85
CA LYS A 6 49.77 19.82 52.42
C LYS A 6 48.24 20.13 52.22
N ARG A 7 47.77 21.15 51.45
CA ARG A 7 47.45 21.24 49.98
C ARG A 7 46.25 20.36 49.53
N VAL A 8 45.19 20.83 48.84
CA VAL A 8 45.11 21.33 47.45
C VAL A 8 43.82 22.15 47.21
N GLN A 9 43.85 23.01 46.19
CA GLN A 9 42.98 24.12 45.78
C GLN A 9 42.46 23.90 44.33
N GLY A 10 41.30 24.45 43.97
CA GLY A 10 40.98 24.87 42.58
C GLY A 10 39.58 24.54 42.02
N ASP A 11 38.56 25.33 42.37
CA ASP A 11 37.71 26.23 41.53
C ASP A 11 37.77 26.05 39.99
N ASP A 12 36.66 25.75 39.30
CA ASP A 12 35.55 26.61 38.80
C ASP A 12 35.78 27.22 37.40
N ASN A 13 34.65 27.33 36.64
CA ASN A 13 34.32 28.31 35.57
C ASN A 13 33.94 27.74 34.17
N THR A 14 32.64 27.69 33.93
CA THR A 14 31.83 28.46 32.94
C THR A 14 32.26 28.64 31.46
N GLU A 15 31.27 28.36 30.59
CA GLU A 15 30.90 28.96 29.28
C GLU A 15 31.29 28.35 27.90
N CYS A 16 30.21 28.10 27.14
CA CYS A 16 29.95 28.27 25.70
C CYS A 16 31.09 28.14 24.67
N GLN A 17 30.94 27.24 23.67
CA GLN A 17 31.46 27.49 22.31
C GLN A 17 30.64 26.86 21.18
N ALA A 18 30.71 27.55 20.04
CA ALA A 18 29.89 27.49 18.85
C ALA A 18 30.36 26.49 17.78
N TYR A 19 29.43 26.17 16.88
CA TYR A 19 29.59 25.36 15.68
C TYR A 19 30.58 25.97 14.67
N THR A 20 31.49 25.14 14.14
CA THR A 20 32.26 25.46 12.93
C THR A 20 32.23 24.27 11.95
N VAL A 21 31.83 24.55 10.71
CA VAL A 21 31.80 23.66 9.53
C VAL A 21 33.22 23.51 8.95
N PRO A 22 33.52 22.40 8.23
CA PRO A 22 34.51 22.47 7.16
C PRO A 22 33.96 21.97 5.80
N GLN A 23 33.95 22.87 4.82
CA GLN A 23 33.99 22.54 3.39
C GLN A 23 35.46 22.46 2.95
N GLY A 24 35.81 21.42 2.18
CA GLY A 24 37.08 21.33 1.47
C GLY A 24 37.08 20.16 0.48
N VAL A 25 37.28 20.46 -0.80
CA VAL A 25 37.49 19.52 -1.93
C VAL A 25 38.74 20.03 -2.69
N PRO A 26 39.30 19.35 -3.71
CA PRO A 26 39.76 17.96 -3.88
C PRO A 26 41.29 17.90 -4.13
N GLN A 27 41.98 16.79 -3.84
CA GLN A 27 43.27 16.51 -4.50
C GLN A 27 43.43 15.06 -4.94
N THR A 28 44.01 14.97 -6.13
CA THR A 28 44.09 13.86 -7.07
C THR A 28 45.34 13.00 -6.82
N ARG A 29 45.22 11.70 -7.21
CA ARG A 29 46.27 10.79 -7.73
C ARG A 29 46.90 9.80 -6.72
N ALA A 30 46.52 8.52 -6.85
CA ALA A 30 47.43 7.45 -7.27
C ALA A 30 46.68 6.14 -7.50
N ARG A 31 46.98 5.51 -8.63
CA ARG A 31 46.44 4.25 -9.13
C ARG A 31 47.21 3.11 -8.47
N LEU A 32 46.53 2.19 -7.79
CA LEU A 32 47.07 0.87 -7.46
C LEU A 32 46.06 -0.19 -7.89
N SER A 33 46.54 -1.02 -8.82
CA SER A 33 45.92 -2.22 -9.33
C SER A 33 45.97 -3.29 -8.23
N SER A 34 44.81 -3.78 -7.81
CA SER A 34 44.68 -5.12 -7.23
C SER A 34 43.47 -5.79 -7.85
N HIS A 35 43.76 -6.84 -8.59
CA HIS A 35 42.84 -7.84 -9.09
C HIS A 35 42.30 -8.59 -7.87
N ASP A 36 41.00 -8.52 -7.61
CA ASP A 36 40.23 -9.63 -7.06
C ASP A 36 38.74 -9.35 -7.17
N GLU A 37 38.04 -10.38 -7.64
CA GLU A 37 36.60 -10.64 -7.58
C GLU A 37 35.65 -9.45 -7.77
N THR A 38 35.23 -9.25 -9.03
CA THR A 38 34.00 -8.50 -9.30
C THR A 38 32.81 -9.38 -8.97
N ASP A 39 32.34 -9.28 -7.72
CA ASP A 39 30.93 -9.49 -7.39
C ASP A 39 30.09 -8.62 -8.32
N GLN A 40 29.51 -9.24 -9.35
CA GLN A 40 28.42 -8.62 -10.09
C GLN A 40 27.26 -8.44 -9.11
N PRO A 41 26.74 -7.22 -8.88
CA PRO A 41 25.43 -7.11 -8.29
C PRO A 41 24.46 -7.60 -9.36
N ALA A 42 23.97 -8.83 -9.20
CA ALA A 42 22.80 -9.29 -9.91
C ALA A 42 21.69 -8.27 -9.60
N ALA A 43 21.44 -7.40 -10.57
CA ALA A 43 20.38 -6.42 -10.52
C ALA A 43 19.11 -7.18 -10.12
N THR A 44 18.68 -6.95 -8.88
CA THR A 44 17.37 -7.35 -8.41
C THR A 44 16.38 -6.45 -9.13
N CYS A 45 16.17 -6.71 -10.43
CA CYS A 45 14.98 -6.32 -11.15
C CYS A 45 13.86 -7.28 -10.76
N ARG A 46 13.62 -7.43 -9.45
CA ARG A 46 12.33 -7.85 -8.91
C ARG A 46 11.52 -6.58 -8.68
N GLY A 47 11.40 -5.76 -9.73
CA GLY A 47 10.22 -4.95 -9.90
C GLY A 47 9.13 -5.95 -10.21
N VAL A 48 8.43 -6.41 -9.17
CA VAL A 48 7.11 -7.01 -9.34
C VAL A 48 6.32 -5.93 -10.05
N ALA A 49 6.27 -6.00 -11.37
CA ALA A 49 5.13 -5.48 -12.09
C ALA A 49 3.97 -6.24 -11.46
N GLU A 50 3.34 -5.63 -10.47
CA GLU A 50 2.01 -6.01 -10.02
C GLU A 50 1.20 -5.98 -11.30
N THR A 51 1.10 -7.17 -11.91
CA THR A 51 0.29 -7.41 -13.09
C THR A 51 -1.09 -7.08 -12.55
N GLN A 52 -1.59 -5.88 -12.85
CA GLN A 52 -2.87 -5.40 -12.32
C GLN A 52 -3.84 -6.54 -12.54
N GLN A 53 -4.29 -7.17 -11.44
CA GLN A 53 -5.16 -8.33 -11.58
C GLN A 53 -6.36 -7.87 -12.40
N PRO A 54 -6.70 -8.59 -13.48
CA PRO A 54 -7.78 -8.17 -14.36
C PRO A 54 -9.04 -7.95 -13.53
N GLN A 55 -9.64 -6.76 -13.63
CA GLN A 55 -10.90 -6.45 -12.94
C GLN A 55 -12.06 -7.08 -13.70
N TRP A 56 -12.21 -8.40 -13.55
CA TRP A 56 -13.34 -9.12 -14.13
C TRP A 56 -14.63 -8.83 -13.38
N THR A 57 -15.72 -8.82 -14.13
CA THR A 57 -17.09 -8.74 -13.63
C THR A 57 -17.91 -9.83 -14.32
N LEU A 58 -19.14 -10.08 -13.85
CA LEU A 58 -20.02 -11.05 -14.52
C LEU A 58 -20.31 -10.67 -15.98
N ASP A 59 -20.19 -9.39 -16.34
CA ASP A 59 -20.44 -8.90 -17.69
C ASP A 59 -19.15 -8.81 -18.53
N SER A 60 -18.01 -9.25 -17.98
CA SER A 60 -16.77 -9.43 -18.73
C SER A 60 -16.96 -10.45 -19.84
N TRP A 61 -16.44 -10.09 -21.02
CA TRP A 61 -16.54 -10.91 -22.21
C TRP A 61 -15.57 -12.10 -22.15
N LEU A 62 -16.02 -13.27 -22.59
CA LEU A 62 -15.25 -14.51 -22.58
C LEU A 62 -14.04 -14.43 -23.52
N ASP A 63 -14.14 -13.73 -24.64
CA ASP A 63 -13.01 -13.52 -25.55
C ASP A 63 -11.85 -12.80 -24.85
N LYS A 64 -12.13 -11.71 -24.12
CA LYS A 64 -11.14 -10.97 -23.34
C LYS A 64 -10.56 -11.84 -22.23
N VAL A 65 -11.40 -12.59 -21.52
CA VAL A 65 -10.95 -13.51 -20.47
C VAL A 65 -9.99 -14.59 -21.01
N LEU A 66 -10.27 -15.11 -22.22
CA LEU A 66 -9.44 -16.14 -22.87
C LEU A 66 -8.15 -15.56 -23.49
N MET A 67 -8.18 -14.30 -23.93
CA MET A 67 -7.03 -13.62 -24.53
C MET A 67 -6.15 -12.89 -23.53
N GLU A 68 -6.56 -12.82 -22.26
CA GLU A 68 -5.81 -12.20 -21.18
C GLU A 68 -4.40 -12.79 -21.08
N GLU A 69 -3.39 -11.93 -20.89
CA GLU A 69 -1.97 -12.29 -20.84
C GLU A 69 -1.38 -12.90 -22.15
N LYS A 70 -2.15 -13.05 -23.24
CA LYS A 70 -1.65 -13.59 -24.52
C LYS A 70 -1.13 -12.52 -25.50
N GLU A 71 -1.07 -11.26 -25.07
CA GLU A 71 -0.56 -10.16 -25.89
C GLU A 71 0.93 -10.27 -26.24
N ARG A 72 1.73 -11.00 -25.46
CA ARG A 72 3.18 -11.11 -25.65
C ARG A 72 3.56 -11.60 -27.05
N ILE A 73 2.83 -12.58 -27.58
CA ILE A 73 3.16 -13.21 -28.88
C ILE A 73 2.88 -12.27 -30.04
N THR A 74 1.72 -11.60 -30.00
CA THR A 74 1.28 -10.69 -31.05
C THR A 74 2.11 -9.40 -31.07
N LYS A 75 2.60 -8.96 -29.89
CA LYS A 75 3.36 -7.71 -29.76
C LYS A 75 4.88 -7.86 -29.90
N MET A 76 5.46 -9.02 -29.56
CA MET A 76 6.92 -9.22 -29.61
C MET A 76 7.45 -9.16 -31.05
N ARG A 77 8.51 -8.37 -31.28
CA ARG A 77 9.24 -8.36 -32.56
C ARG A 77 10.31 -9.45 -32.58
N LEU A 78 10.54 -10.02 -33.76
CA LEU A 78 11.62 -10.99 -33.98
C LEU A 78 13.00 -10.38 -33.65
N ASN A 79 13.23 -9.12 -34.03
CA ASN A 79 14.49 -8.43 -33.72
C ASN A 79 14.75 -8.33 -32.22
N ASP A 80 13.71 -7.97 -31.44
CA ASP A 80 13.81 -7.89 -29.98
C ASP A 80 14.13 -9.26 -29.37
N PHE A 81 13.47 -10.30 -29.86
CA PHE A 81 13.76 -11.69 -29.46
C PHE A 81 15.22 -12.08 -29.75
N LEU A 82 15.71 -11.83 -30.97
CA LEU A 82 17.09 -12.17 -31.35
C LEU A 82 18.14 -11.39 -30.56
N ARG A 83 17.88 -10.11 -30.26
CA ARG A 83 18.76 -9.29 -29.42
C ARG A 83 18.80 -9.76 -27.98
N ASN A 84 17.66 -10.17 -27.44
CA ASN A 84 17.54 -10.58 -26.05
C ASN A 84 18.08 -12.00 -25.78
N TYR A 85 17.96 -12.91 -26.74
CA TYR A 85 18.28 -14.33 -26.52
C TYR A 85 19.45 -14.87 -27.36
N PHE A 86 19.90 -14.13 -28.37
CA PHE A 86 20.92 -14.60 -29.33
C PHE A 86 21.97 -13.52 -29.66
N ASP A 87 22.19 -12.56 -28.77
CA ASP A 87 23.18 -11.46 -28.92
C ASP A 87 23.03 -10.66 -30.23
N GLY A 88 21.80 -10.61 -30.77
CA GLY A 88 21.52 -9.94 -32.04
C GLY A 88 21.95 -10.73 -33.28
N ARG A 89 22.39 -11.98 -33.13
CA ARG A 89 22.67 -12.86 -34.27
C ARG A 89 21.40 -13.09 -35.09
N GLY A 90 21.52 -12.96 -36.41
CA GLY A 90 20.37 -13.07 -37.33
C GLY A 90 19.50 -11.81 -37.42
N VAL A 91 19.85 -10.73 -36.70
CA VAL A 91 19.23 -9.43 -36.90
C VAL A 91 19.66 -8.88 -38.26
N GLY A 92 18.66 -8.56 -39.09
CA GLY A 92 18.85 -7.94 -40.40
C GLY A 92 17.74 -6.95 -40.68
N GLU A 93 17.93 -6.13 -41.70
CA GLU A 93 17.01 -5.04 -42.08
C GLU A 93 15.59 -5.57 -42.39
N PHE A 94 15.50 -6.75 -43.01
CA PHE A 94 14.23 -7.42 -43.31
C PHE A 94 13.51 -8.01 -42.09
N ASN A 95 14.22 -8.22 -40.97
CA ASN A 95 13.65 -8.82 -39.75
C ASN A 95 13.20 -7.74 -38.73
N ALA A 96 13.50 -6.46 -38.97
CA ALA A 96 13.22 -5.37 -38.04
C ALA A 96 11.71 -5.13 -37.80
N ARG A 97 10.86 -5.45 -38.78
CA ARG A 97 9.40 -5.27 -38.71
C ARG A 97 8.64 -6.59 -38.58
N VAL A 98 9.34 -7.71 -38.45
CA VAL A 98 8.71 -9.03 -38.37
C VAL A 98 8.21 -9.27 -36.94
N HIS A 99 6.95 -9.66 -36.81
CA HIS A 99 6.40 -10.11 -35.53
C HIS A 99 6.87 -11.52 -35.25
N MET A 100 7.04 -11.85 -33.97
CA MET A 100 7.47 -13.18 -33.57
C MET A 100 6.48 -14.25 -34.00
N GLU A 101 5.18 -13.91 -34.05
CA GLU A 101 4.14 -14.78 -34.59
C GLU A 101 4.39 -15.23 -36.04
N ASP A 102 4.76 -14.31 -36.93
CA ASP A 102 5.08 -14.62 -38.34
C ASP A 102 6.30 -15.54 -38.45
N PHE A 103 7.31 -15.28 -37.61
CA PHE A 103 8.51 -16.09 -37.54
C PHE A 103 8.19 -17.52 -37.11
N LEU A 104 7.34 -17.71 -36.10
CA LEU A 104 6.92 -19.03 -35.61
C LEU A 104 6.18 -19.86 -36.67
N ILE A 105 5.51 -19.21 -37.63
CA ILE A 105 4.81 -19.88 -38.74
C ILE A 105 5.81 -20.36 -39.80
N SER A 106 6.80 -19.54 -40.14
CA SER A 106 7.73 -19.87 -41.23
C SER A 106 9.15 -19.34 -40.94
N PRO A 107 9.89 -19.97 -40.00
CA PRO A 107 11.19 -19.48 -39.58
C PRO A 107 12.22 -19.38 -40.71
N THR A 108 12.16 -20.33 -41.65
CA THR A 108 13.05 -20.43 -42.82
C THR A 108 12.90 -19.28 -43.81
N LYS A 109 11.78 -18.53 -43.74
CA LYS A 109 11.56 -17.32 -44.56
C LYS A 109 12.44 -16.16 -44.11
N PHE A 110 12.81 -16.12 -42.83
CA PHE A 110 13.47 -14.97 -42.18
C PHE A 110 14.93 -15.25 -41.81
N ILE A 111 15.27 -16.50 -41.48
CA ILE A 111 16.63 -16.91 -41.15
C ILE A 111 17.03 -18.05 -42.09
N LYS A 112 18.02 -17.78 -42.95
CA LYS A 112 18.56 -18.75 -43.92
C LYS A 112 19.76 -19.53 -43.38
N GLU A 113 20.46 -19.00 -42.38
CA GLU A 113 21.57 -19.69 -41.74
C GLU A 113 21.04 -20.87 -40.91
N GLU A 114 21.27 -22.08 -41.40
CA GLU A 114 20.68 -23.31 -40.87
C GLU A 114 21.10 -23.57 -39.42
N VAL A 115 22.40 -23.43 -39.12
CA VAL A 115 22.95 -23.63 -37.77
C VAL A 115 22.29 -22.69 -36.75
N LEU A 116 22.13 -21.41 -37.12
CA LEU A 116 21.46 -20.42 -36.28
C LEU A 116 19.99 -20.77 -36.07
N LEU A 117 19.30 -21.14 -37.15
CA LEU A 117 17.89 -21.47 -37.07
C LEU A 117 17.63 -22.70 -36.20
N ASP A 118 18.48 -23.72 -36.29
CA ASP A 118 18.38 -24.92 -35.45
C ASP A 118 18.69 -24.60 -33.98
N THR A 119 19.69 -23.74 -33.74
CA THR A 119 19.98 -23.22 -32.39
C THR A 119 18.77 -22.47 -31.81
N ILE A 120 18.11 -21.62 -32.61
CA ILE A 120 16.90 -20.90 -32.19
C ILE A 120 15.77 -21.87 -31.88
N LYS A 121 15.50 -22.83 -32.78
CA LYS A 121 14.44 -23.82 -32.57
C LYS A 121 14.69 -24.70 -31.34
N ALA A 122 15.94 -25.00 -31.01
CA ALA A 122 16.29 -25.78 -29.82
C ALA A 122 16.19 -24.97 -28.51
N SER A 123 16.13 -23.65 -28.57
CA SER A 123 16.08 -22.79 -27.38
C SER A 123 14.76 -22.90 -26.61
N SER A 124 14.84 -22.77 -25.28
CA SER A 124 13.67 -22.75 -24.41
C SER A 124 12.72 -21.58 -24.73
N SER A 125 13.27 -20.40 -24.98
CA SER A 125 12.48 -19.18 -25.27
C SER A 125 11.65 -19.33 -26.56
N TYR A 126 12.19 -19.97 -27.59
CA TYR A 126 11.43 -20.29 -28.81
C TYR A 126 10.33 -21.32 -28.55
N GLN A 127 10.64 -22.39 -27.80
CA GLN A 127 9.66 -23.45 -27.51
C GLN A 127 8.50 -22.94 -26.65
N GLU A 128 8.77 -22.07 -25.68
CA GLU A 128 7.75 -21.39 -24.88
C GLU A 128 6.82 -20.57 -25.76
N LEU A 129 7.37 -19.68 -26.61
CA LEU A 129 6.56 -18.85 -27.51
C LEU A 129 5.76 -19.68 -28.52
N LYS A 130 6.35 -20.77 -29.03
CA LYS A 130 5.65 -21.72 -29.90
C LYS A 130 4.46 -22.37 -29.19
N LYS A 131 4.64 -22.81 -27.95
CA LYS A 131 3.57 -23.38 -27.12
C LYS A 131 2.50 -22.34 -26.78
N GLU A 132 2.91 -21.16 -26.35
CA GLU A 132 1.98 -20.05 -26.08
C GLU A 132 1.13 -19.73 -27.32
N ARG A 133 1.72 -19.80 -28.53
CA ARG A 133 1.02 -19.54 -29.80
C ARG A 133 -0.03 -20.61 -30.05
N GLU A 134 0.34 -21.88 -29.87
CA GLU A 134 -0.59 -22.99 -30.04
C GLU A 134 -1.77 -22.86 -29.07
N GLU A 135 -1.50 -22.54 -27.81
CA GLU A 135 -2.53 -22.25 -26.82
C GLU A 135 -3.43 -21.09 -27.25
N PHE A 136 -2.86 -19.99 -27.76
CA PHE A 136 -3.62 -18.84 -28.24
C PHE A 136 -4.61 -19.22 -29.34
N TYR A 137 -4.18 -19.96 -30.37
CA TYR A 137 -5.05 -20.39 -31.45
C TYR A 137 -6.12 -21.39 -31.00
N MET A 138 -5.79 -22.28 -30.07
CA MET A 138 -6.77 -23.18 -29.45
C MET A 138 -7.86 -22.40 -28.70
N LEU A 139 -7.45 -21.42 -27.89
CA LEU A 139 -8.36 -20.54 -27.17
C LEU A 139 -9.20 -19.68 -28.10
N LEU A 140 -8.62 -19.17 -29.18
CA LEU A 140 -9.32 -18.38 -30.19
C LEU A 140 -10.38 -19.23 -30.91
N GLY A 141 -10.04 -20.47 -31.25
CA GLY A 141 -10.98 -21.44 -31.82
C GLY A 141 -12.17 -21.70 -30.89
N ASP A 142 -11.93 -21.86 -29.59
CA ASP A 142 -13.00 -22.03 -28.61
C ASP A 142 -13.82 -20.76 -28.37
N SER A 143 -13.19 -19.59 -28.36
CA SER A 143 -13.88 -18.29 -28.31
C SER A 143 -14.88 -18.16 -29.46
N ASN A 144 -14.45 -18.49 -30.69
CA ASN A 144 -15.32 -18.48 -31.87
C ASN A 144 -16.48 -19.48 -31.72
N LYS A 145 -16.22 -20.70 -31.22
CA LYS A 145 -17.28 -21.68 -30.96
C LYS A 145 -18.30 -21.15 -29.96
N LEU A 146 -17.84 -20.56 -28.84
CA LEU A 146 -18.70 -19.97 -27.81
C LEU A 146 -19.56 -18.84 -28.38
N SER A 147 -18.97 -17.97 -29.21
CA SER A 147 -19.68 -16.92 -29.94
C SER A 147 -20.79 -17.47 -30.84
N HIS A 148 -20.54 -18.56 -31.57
CA HIS A 148 -21.58 -19.23 -32.37
C HIS A 148 -22.76 -19.75 -31.54
N VAL A 149 -22.52 -20.17 -30.29
CA VAL A 149 -23.58 -20.56 -29.34
C VAL A 149 -24.12 -19.38 -28.51
N HIS A 150 -23.77 -18.15 -28.88
CA HIS A 150 -24.22 -16.91 -28.23
C HIS A 150 -23.81 -16.80 -26.75
N LEU A 151 -22.66 -17.39 -26.40
CA LEU A 151 -22.05 -17.32 -25.08
C LEU A 151 -20.93 -16.29 -25.10
N PHE A 152 -21.22 -15.09 -24.62
CA PHE A 152 -20.32 -13.94 -24.66
C PHE A 152 -19.78 -13.55 -23.30
N THR A 153 -20.49 -13.81 -22.19
CA THR A 153 -20.11 -13.28 -20.87
C THR A 153 -19.92 -14.34 -19.79
N LEU A 154 -19.20 -13.97 -18.72
CA LEU A 154 -19.06 -14.80 -17.52
C LEU A 154 -20.41 -15.10 -16.84
N ARG A 155 -21.38 -14.19 -16.94
CA ARG A 155 -22.75 -14.39 -16.46
C ARG A 155 -23.42 -15.54 -17.22
N GLN A 156 -23.32 -15.55 -18.54
CA GLN A 156 -23.90 -16.61 -19.37
C GLN A 156 -23.17 -17.94 -19.17
N TRP A 157 -21.86 -17.91 -18.92
CA TRP A 157 -21.07 -19.09 -18.59
C TRP A 157 -21.57 -19.83 -17.34
N ARG A 158 -22.11 -19.12 -16.35
CA ARG A 158 -22.69 -19.73 -15.14
C ARG A 158 -23.76 -20.77 -15.50
N ASP A 159 -24.68 -20.38 -16.38
CA ASP A 159 -25.89 -21.13 -16.70
C ASP A 159 -25.69 -22.10 -17.88
N PHE A 160 -24.51 -22.05 -18.52
CA PHE A 160 -24.17 -22.92 -19.64
C PHE A 160 -23.92 -24.37 -19.18
N LYS A 161 -24.73 -25.31 -19.69
CA LYS A 161 -24.70 -26.73 -19.27
C LYS A 161 -23.58 -27.54 -19.95
N ARG A 162 -23.26 -27.27 -21.22
CA ARG A 162 -22.36 -28.09 -22.06
C ARG A 162 -20.89 -27.66 -21.94
N LYS A 163 -20.40 -27.44 -20.71
CA LYS A 163 -19.04 -26.95 -20.44
C LYS A 163 -17.96 -27.94 -20.88
N ASP A 164 -18.30 -29.21 -20.97
CA ASP A 164 -17.48 -30.31 -21.49
C ASP A 164 -17.19 -30.21 -23.00
N ALA A 165 -18.01 -29.48 -23.76
CA ALA A 165 -17.77 -29.23 -25.18
C ALA A 165 -16.67 -28.17 -25.44
N VAL A 166 -16.25 -27.43 -24.41
CA VAL A 166 -15.17 -26.43 -24.46
C VAL A 166 -13.85 -27.10 -24.11
N ALA A 167 -12.76 -26.75 -24.80
CA ALA A 167 -11.47 -27.37 -24.51
C ALA A 167 -11.08 -27.14 -23.04
N PRO A 168 -10.40 -28.12 -22.40
CA PRO A 168 -10.04 -28.03 -21.00
C PRO A 168 -9.30 -26.74 -20.62
N LEU A 169 -8.43 -26.24 -21.50
CA LEU A 169 -7.66 -25.01 -21.28
C LEU A 169 -8.59 -23.78 -21.18
N ALA A 170 -9.44 -23.55 -22.18
CA ALA A 170 -10.39 -22.44 -22.21
C ALA A 170 -11.35 -22.52 -21.02
N ARG A 171 -11.90 -23.71 -20.75
CA ARG A 171 -12.77 -23.96 -19.61
C ARG A 171 -12.11 -23.60 -18.28
N THR A 172 -10.83 -23.95 -18.11
CA THR A 172 -10.07 -23.68 -16.88
C THR A 172 -9.86 -22.18 -16.69
N GLN A 173 -9.49 -21.45 -17.75
CA GLN A 173 -9.32 -20.00 -17.69
C GLN A 173 -10.63 -19.28 -17.35
N ILE A 174 -11.73 -19.63 -18.03
CA ILE A 174 -13.03 -19.03 -17.77
C ILE A 174 -13.48 -19.32 -16.33
N ASN A 175 -13.32 -20.56 -15.84
CA ASN A 175 -13.66 -20.91 -14.46
C ASN A 175 -12.79 -20.19 -13.43
N LYS A 176 -11.50 -19.99 -13.72
CA LYS A 176 -10.58 -19.21 -12.88
C LYS A 176 -11.07 -17.76 -12.76
N ALA A 177 -11.40 -17.13 -13.89
CA ALA A 177 -11.94 -15.78 -13.93
C ALA A 177 -13.28 -15.68 -13.18
N TYR A 178 -14.21 -16.59 -13.46
CA TYR A 178 -15.51 -16.66 -12.79
C TYR A 178 -15.38 -16.79 -11.26
N SER A 179 -14.48 -17.66 -10.78
CA SER A 179 -14.23 -17.86 -9.34
C SER A 179 -13.55 -16.66 -8.69
N HIS A 180 -12.78 -15.88 -9.45
CA HIS A 180 -12.22 -14.61 -8.97
C HIS A 180 -13.33 -13.57 -8.79
N VAL A 181 -14.22 -13.41 -9.78
CA VAL A 181 -15.38 -12.50 -9.70
C VAL A 181 -16.24 -12.80 -8.47
N LEU A 182 -16.58 -14.07 -8.22
CA LEU A 182 -17.41 -14.44 -7.07
C LEU A 182 -16.75 -14.12 -5.72
N ARG A 183 -15.42 -14.28 -5.62
CA ARG A 183 -14.68 -13.93 -4.40
C ARG A 183 -14.67 -12.43 -4.17
N GLU A 184 -14.45 -11.64 -5.21
CA GLU A 184 -14.47 -10.18 -5.11
C GLU A 184 -15.87 -9.65 -4.78
N GLU A 185 -16.92 -10.18 -5.40
CA GLU A 185 -18.31 -9.81 -5.07
C GLU A 185 -18.64 -10.11 -3.60
N ARG A 186 -18.24 -11.29 -3.10
CA ARG A 186 -18.40 -11.65 -1.69
C ARG A 186 -17.63 -10.70 -0.77
N ARG A 187 -16.37 -10.42 -1.06
CA ARG A 187 -15.53 -9.49 -0.28
C ARG A 187 -16.17 -8.10 -0.22
N LYS A 188 -16.66 -7.59 -1.35
CA LYS A 188 -17.36 -6.29 -1.42
C LYS A 188 -18.67 -6.27 -0.65
N ALA A 189 -19.41 -7.38 -0.62
CA ALA A 189 -20.64 -7.50 0.16
C ALA A 189 -20.34 -7.51 1.67
N GLU A 190 -19.37 -8.30 2.11
CA GLU A 190 -18.91 -8.35 3.51
C GLU A 190 -18.38 -6.99 3.98
N GLU A 191 -17.65 -6.27 3.11
CA GLU A 191 -17.16 -4.92 3.43
C GLU A 191 -18.31 -3.90 3.55
N ARG A 192 -19.32 -3.99 2.67
CA ARG A 192 -20.55 -3.17 2.78
C ARG A 192 -21.28 -3.45 4.08
N GLU A 193 -21.52 -4.72 4.40
CA GLU A 193 -22.17 -5.11 5.66
C GLU A 193 -21.38 -4.62 6.88
N ARG A 194 -20.05 -4.70 6.85
CA ARG A 194 -19.20 -4.17 7.92
C ARG A 194 -19.36 -2.66 8.07
N ARG A 195 -19.42 -1.91 6.98
CA ARG A 195 -19.63 -0.45 7.00
C ARG A 195 -21.01 -0.11 7.56
N GLU A 196 -22.06 -0.81 7.11
CA GLU A 196 -23.42 -0.65 7.62
C GLU A 196 -23.50 -0.95 9.13
N ARG A 197 -22.84 -2.03 9.59
CA ARG A 197 -22.73 -2.34 11.02
C ARG A 197 -22.02 -1.25 11.81
N GLN A 198 -20.92 -0.70 11.28
CA GLN A 198 -20.20 0.40 11.93
C GLN A 198 -21.05 1.67 12.00
N GLU A 199 -21.80 1.98 10.95
CA GLU A 199 -22.72 3.12 10.90
C GLU A 199 -23.89 2.95 11.89
N LEU A 200 -24.45 1.74 12.00
CA LEU A 200 -25.45 1.41 13.01
C LEU A 200 -24.90 1.53 14.43
N VAL A 201 -23.70 1.00 14.69
CA VAL A 201 -23.04 1.14 16.00
C VAL A 201 -22.81 2.61 16.33
N PHE A 202 -22.33 3.42 15.37
CA PHE A 202 -22.16 4.85 15.55
C PHE A 202 -23.50 5.56 15.82
N THR A 203 -24.56 5.21 15.09
CA THR A 203 -25.89 5.78 15.26
C THR A 203 -26.50 5.40 16.62
N ILE A 204 -26.29 4.15 17.07
CA ILE A 204 -26.73 3.70 18.40
C ILE A 204 -25.96 4.46 19.48
N HIS A 205 -24.64 4.55 19.37
CA HIS A 205 -23.79 5.27 20.33
C HIS A 205 -24.22 6.73 20.46
N THR A 206 -24.37 7.43 19.34
CA THR A 206 -24.83 8.84 19.32
C THR A 206 -26.22 9.02 19.92
N ARG A 207 -27.17 8.14 19.61
CA ARG A 207 -28.52 8.20 20.19
C ARG A 207 -28.52 7.90 21.70
N THR A 208 -27.76 6.90 22.15
CA THR A 208 -27.64 6.55 23.56
C THR A 208 -27.04 7.73 24.33
N ASP A 209 -25.99 8.32 23.80
CA ASP A 209 -25.40 9.54 24.36
C ASP A 209 -26.43 10.68 24.45
N ASP A 210 -27.14 10.98 23.36
CA ASP A 210 -28.15 12.05 23.35
C ASP A 210 -29.23 11.85 24.43
N VAL A 211 -29.65 10.60 24.65
CA VAL A 211 -30.63 10.25 25.69
C VAL A 211 -30.03 10.38 27.09
N VAL A 212 -28.83 9.84 27.34
CA VAL A 212 -28.20 9.87 28.66
C VAL A 212 -27.80 11.28 29.05
N PHE A 213 -27.16 12.02 28.14
CA PHE A 213 -26.77 13.41 28.37
C PHE A 213 -27.94 14.40 28.19
N LYS A 214 -29.15 13.91 27.85
CA LYS A 214 -30.37 14.72 27.67
C LYS A 214 -30.17 15.92 26.72
N GLY A 215 -29.38 15.72 25.67
CA GLY A 215 -29.01 16.77 24.71
C GLY A 215 -28.11 17.88 25.28
N ARG A 216 -27.49 17.69 26.47
CA ARG A 216 -26.50 18.63 27.01
C ARG A 216 -25.18 18.51 26.25
N VAL A 217 -24.51 19.64 26.08
CA VAL A 217 -23.14 19.68 25.53
C VAL A 217 -22.20 19.03 26.54
N ARG A 218 -21.40 18.05 26.08
CA ARG A 218 -20.40 17.37 26.92
C ARG A 218 -19.24 18.30 27.23
N VAL A 219 -19.18 18.72 28.48
CA VAL A 219 -18.14 19.59 29.04
C VAL A 219 -16.84 18.83 29.26
N ASN A 220 -16.91 17.53 29.57
CA ASN A 220 -15.75 16.66 29.80
C ASN A 220 -14.82 16.55 28.58
N LYS A 221 -15.38 16.68 27.36
CA LYS A 221 -14.65 16.71 26.07
C LYS A 221 -14.19 18.11 25.64
N TRP A 222 -14.34 19.15 26.47
CA TRP A 222 -13.81 20.48 26.14
C TRP A 222 -12.29 20.52 26.34
N LYS A 223 -11.62 21.33 25.51
CA LYS A 223 -10.18 21.58 25.69
C LYS A 223 -9.94 22.53 26.85
N LEU A 224 -8.94 22.21 27.66
CA LEU A 224 -8.49 23.02 28.79
C LEU A 224 -8.12 24.43 28.35
N ASN A 225 -7.42 24.59 27.23
CA ASN A 225 -7.11 25.93 26.69
C ASN A 225 -8.35 26.78 26.41
N ASP A 226 -9.41 26.19 25.86
CA ASP A 226 -10.65 26.93 25.58
C ASP A 226 -11.33 27.37 26.89
N PHE A 227 -11.29 26.51 27.92
CA PHE A 227 -11.75 26.85 29.27
C PHE A 227 -10.91 27.99 29.90
N LEU A 228 -9.58 27.89 29.87
CA LEU A 228 -8.68 28.90 30.43
C LEU A 228 -8.79 30.24 29.68
N ALA A 229 -8.97 30.20 28.36
CA ALA A 229 -9.17 31.39 27.53
C ALA A 229 -10.46 32.13 27.87
N MET A 230 -11.55 31.41 28.17
CA MET A 230 -12.82 32.02 28.55
C MET A 230 -12.83 32.63 29.96
N GLU A 231 -12.08 32.07 30.91
CA GLU A 231 -12.24 32.40 32.34
C GLU A 231 -11.10 33.14 32.98
N LEU A 232 -9.89 32.98 32.44
CA LEU A 232 -8.66 33.45 33.09
C LEU A 232 -7.86 34.31 32.13
N ASP A 233 -8.48 34.83 31.07
CA ASP A 233 -7.82 35.58 29.99
C ASP A 233 -6.65 34.80 29.36
N GLY A 234 -6.73 33.47 29.36
CA GLY A 234 -5.66 32.59 28.90
C GLY A 234 -4.50 32.41 29.88
N ARG A 235 -4.61 32.88 31.13
CA ARG A 235 -3.62 32.59 32.18
C ARG A 235 -3.53 31.09 32.44
N GLY A 236 -2.32 30.57 32.53
CA GLY A 236 -2.03 29.14 32.71
C GLY A 236 -2.00 28.33 31.40
N VAL A 237 -2.25 28.95 30.24
CA VAL A 237 -2.10 28.30 28.93
C VAL A 237 -0.62 28.10 28.62
N VAL A 238 -0.24 26.86 28.33
CA VAL A 238 1.08 26.48 27.84
C VAL A 238 0.94 25.46 26.72
N ASP A 239 1.97 25.31 25.89
CA ASP A 239 1.92 24.35 24.77
C ASP A 239 1.56 22.93 25.21
N ALA A 240 2.05 22.52 26.40
CA ALA A 240 1.82 21.19 26.96
C ALA A 240 0.37 20.91 27.40
N ASN A 241 -0.47 21.94 27.62
CA ASN A 241 -1.84 21.77 28.14
C ASN A 241 -2.93 22.21 27.15
N ARG A 242 -2.54 22.54 25.90
CA ARG A 242 -3.42 23.12 24.88
C ARG A 242 -4.56 22.20 24.41
N ASP A 243 -4.24 20.92 24.22
CA ASP A 243 -5.18 19.91 23.71
C ASP A 243 -5.66 18.94 24.80
N VAL A 244 -5.39 19.25 26.07
CA VAL A 244 -5.83 18.43 27.21
C VAL A 244 -7.33 18.59 27.38
N LEU A 245 -8.08 17.49 27.48
CA LEU A 245 -9.51 17.51 27.77
C LEU A 245 -9.76 17.77 29.26
N LEU A 246 -10.88 18.42 29.58
CA LEU A 246 -11.25 18.72 30.97
C LEU A 246 -11.39 17.45 31.84
N GLU A 247 -11.86 16.33 31.28
CA GLU A 247 -11.88 15.03 31.98
C GLU A 247 -10.50 14.58 32.45
N GLY A 248 -9.45 14.90 31.70
CA GLY A 248 -8.07 14.57 32.05
C GLY A 248 -7.48 15.58 33.04
N PHE A 249 -7.83 16.85 32.88
CA PHE A 249 -7.39 17.93 33.76
C PHE A 249 -7.92 17.76 35.18
N PHE A 250 -9.22 17.54 35.37
CA PHE A 250 -9.83 17.44 36.70
C PHE A 250 -9.37 16.19 37.49
N LYS A 251 -8.86 15.15 36.81
CA LYS A 251 -8.25 13.98 37.49
C LYS A 251 -6.93 14.31 38.19
N ASP A 252 -6.12 15.19 37.60
CA ASP A 252 -4.84 15.63 38.18
C ASP A 252 -4.45 17.04 37.68
N PRO A 253 -5.01 18.11 38.26
CA PRO A 253 -4.79 19.48 37.78
C PRO A 253 -3.31 19.92 37.86
N LYS A 254 -2.58 19.42 38.86
CA LYS A 254 -1.17 19.76 39.12
C LYS A 254 -0.22 19.29 38.01
N LYS A 255 -0.62 18.25 37.28
CA LYS A 255 0.12 17.74 36.13
C LYS A 255 0.14 18.70 34.95
N TYR A 256 -0.91 19.52 34.81
CA TYR A 256 -1.14 20.38 33.65
C TYR A 256 -0.96 21.87 33.95
N ILE A 257 -0.98 22.26 35.23
CA ILE A 257 -0.68 23.61 35.70
C ILE A 257 0.35 23.50 36.84
N CYS A 258 1.61 23.74 36.51
CA CYS A 258 2.72 23.61 37.46
C CYS A 258 2.83 24.81 38.42
N ASP A 259 2.31 25.98 38.03
CA ASP A 259 2.29 27.17 38.86
C ASP A 259 1.20 27.02 39.93
N ALA A 260 1.64 26.83 41.18
CA ALA A 260 0.75 26.63 42.31
C ALA A 260 -0.10 27.88 42.63
N GLY A 261 0.39 29.09 42.36
CA GLY A 261 -0.37 30.31 42.54
C GLY A 261 -1.53 30.40 41.56
N VAL A 262 -1.22 30.20 40.28
CA VAL A 262 -2.23 30.16 39.20
C VAL A 262 -3.23 29.03 39.44
N LEU A 263 -2.78 27.83 39.81
CA LEU A 263 -3.69 26.72 40.09
C LEU A 263 -4.64 27.00 41.27
N ASN A 264 -4.15 27.63 42.34
CA ASN A 264 -4.97 28.00 43.49
C ASN A 264 -6.05 29.04 43.12
N GLU A 265 -5.70 30.03 42.30
CA GLU A 265 -6.65 31.02 41.80
C GLU A 265 -7.75 30.37 40.94
N ILE A 266 -7.35 29.42 40.09
CA ILE A 266 -8.26 28.63 39.24
C ILE A 266 -9.24 27.83 40.10
N GLN A 267 -8.74 27.10 41.09
CA GLN A 267 -9.54 26.26 41.98
C GLN A 267 -10.46 27.07 42.90
N ALA A 268 -10.09 28.32 43.21
CA ALA A 268 -10.92 29.23 43.98
C ALA A 268 -12.16 29.74 43.20
N SER A 269 -12.13 29.70 41.86
CA SER A 269 -13.23 30.18 41.01
C SER A 269 -14.50 29.34 41.14
N ASP A 270 -15.65 30.00 41.23
CA ASP A 270 -16.96 29.34 41.23
C ASP A 270 -17.22 28.57 39.93
N ARG A 271 -16.69 29.03 38.80
CA ARG A 271 -16.88 28.33 37.52
C ARG A 271 -16.04 27.06 37.44
N TYR A 272 -14.84 27.04 38.03
CA TYR A 272 -14.05 25.80 38.15
C TYR A 272 -14.85 24.73 38.88
N LYS A 273 -15.44 25.06 40.04
CA LYS A 273 -16.25 24.11 40.83
C LYS A 273 -17.46 23.59 40.05
N ARG A 274 -18.17 24.46 39.33
CA ARG A 274 -19.30 24.05 38.47
C ARG A 274 -18.87 23.11 37.35
N MET A 275 -17.74 23.40 36.72
CA MET A 275 -17.21 22.62 35.62
C MET A 275 -16.70 21.25 36.11
N GLU A 276 -16.01 21.23 37.25
CA GLU A 276 -15.54 20.01 37.91
C GLU A 276 -16.71 19.08 38.27
N SER A 277 -17.76 19.62 38.88
CA SER A 277 -18.98 18.83 39.16
C SER A 277 -19.66 18.35 37.88
N ALA A 278 -19.78 19.19 36.85
CA ALA A 278 -20.38 18.79 35.58
C ALA A 278 -19.58 17.68 34.87
N VAL A 279 -18.25 17.76 34.88
CA VAL A 279 -17.39 16.71 34.32
C VAL A 279 -17.51 15.42 35.11
N GLN A 280 -17.59 15.48 36.44
CA GLN A 280 -17.78 14.29 37.27
C GLN A 280 -19.12 13.62 36.99
N ASP A 281 -20.22 14.39 36.96
CA ASP A 281 -21.56 13.89 36.61
C ASP A 281 -21.57 13.26 35.20
N GLU A 282 -20.89 13.90 34.23
CA GLU A 282 -20.76 13.37 32.87
C GLU A 282 -19.96 12.09 32.78
N MET A 283 -18.89 11.96 33.57
CA MET A 283 -18.09 10.75 33.63
C MET A 283 -18.86 9.58 34.24
N ASP A 284 -19.65 9.82 35.29
CA ASP A 284 -20.49 8.79 35.91
C ASP A 284 -21.56 8.30 34.90
N MET A 285 -22.15 9.23 34.13
CA MET A 285 -23.07 8.90 33.03
C MET A 285 -22.41 8.10 31.90
N GLU A 286 -21.16 8.44 31.51
CA GLU A 286 -20.38 7.72 30.50
C GLU A 286 -20.06 6.29 30.96
N GLU A 287 -19.76 6.11 32.26
CA GLU A 287 -19.57 4.78 32.85
C GLU A 287 -20.84 3.92 32.78
N ASP A 288 -22.01 4.51 33.02
CA ASP A 288 -23.29 3.81 32.88
C ASP A 288 -23.60 3.45 31.43
N VAL A 289 -23.28 4.32 30.46
CA VAL A 289 -23.38 4.00 29.02
C VAL A 289 -22.50 2.81 28.64
N HIS A 290 -21.30 2.72 29.20
CA HIS A 290 -20.38 1.59 28.97
C HIS A 290 -20.85 0.26 29.57
N LYS A 291 -21.79 0.28 30.53
CA LYS A 291 -22.35 -0.90 31.19
C LYS A 291 -23.62 -1.45 30.51
N LEU A 292 -24.24 -0.68 29.61
CA LEU A 292 -25.45 -1.05 28.85
C LEU A 292 -25.12 -1.92 27.63
#